data_AF-A0A3G2J699-F1
#
_entry.id   AF-A0A3G2J699-F1
#
_cell.length_a   1.000
_cell.length_b   1.000
_cell.length_c   1.000
_cell.angle_alpha   90.00
_cell.angle_beta   90.00
_cell.angle_gamma   90.00
#
_symmetry.space_group_name_H-M   'P 1'
#
loop_
_entity.id
_entity.type
_entity.pdbx_description
1 polymer ?
#
loop_
_entity_poly.entity_id
_entity_poly.type
_entity_poly.pdbx_seq_one_letter_code
_entity_poly.pdbx_strand_id
1 'polypeptide(L)'
;MTVSERREIARLLFESARDLGRAGVVADDFLKPMRPHVPEDVLAALRPHLRQPDRRTGVSTIPGLLAEFDGMEPTPVRWGLPQTERTRTLDLALTVVAFALGEPFAWAGQQEGRLVHDIVPTPGSEDKQVGASSLTTLEWHTEDSFHPERAQALMLYCVRNPDGVGSRVSSIRDTGLSEERLDILRRPEVVILPDDSYPATWKGRDCGTGQGGVRTVWDAEDGPCVRYDPAYSRFLTDDPDFHEAYRALGEALEKSSVTVGIEPGDILLIDNDLAVHGRAPFRPSYDGTDRWLKRLQLRLPRPRPATEAAETGYGQRPLNVGAPGTVAAPGTTGTV
;
A
#
# COMPACT_ATOMS: atom_id res chain seq x y z
N MET A 1 -9.75 -22.95 3.24
CA MET A 1 -8.67 -23.38 4.15
C MET A 1 -9.30 -23.90 5.42
N THR A 2 -9.04 -25.16 5.77
CA THR A 2 -9.44 -25.73 7.05
C THR A 2 -8.67 -25.08 8.20
N VAL A 3 -9.15 -25.19 9.44
CA VAL A 3 -8.45 -24.68 10.62
C VAL A 3 -7.07 -25.34 10.78
N SER A 4 -6.94 -26.62 10.42
CA SER A 4 -5.69 -27.37 10.50
C SER A 4 -4.65 -26.86 9.51
N GLU A 5 -5.03 -26.69 8.23
CA GLU A 5 -4.15 -26.14 7.19
C GLU A 5 -3.66 -24.73 7.54
N ARG A 6 -4.55 -23.89 8.08
CA ARG A 6 -4.19 -22.51 8.50
C ARG A 6 -3.12 -22.52 9.58
N ARG A 7 -3.25 -23.40 10.58
CA ARG A 7 -2.28 -23.51 11.68
C ARG A 7 -0.93 -24.03 11.19
N GLU A 8 -0.93 -25.01 10.29
CA GLU A 8 0.31 -25.55 9.72
C GLU A 8 1.08 -24.49 8.95
N ILE A 9 0.39 -23.72 8.10
CA ILE A 9 1.00 -22.63 7.33
C ILE A 9 1.48 -21.50 8.24
N ALA A 10 0.67 -21.11 9.23
CA ALA A 10 1.05 -20.08 10.20
C ALA A 10 2.33 -20.48 10.95
N ARG A 11 2.44 -21.76 11.34
CA ARG A 11 3.63 -22.31 11.99
C ARG A 11 4.85 -22.32 11.07
N LEU A 12 4.70 -22.80 9.83
CA LEU A 12 5.78 -22.79 8.84
C LEU A 12 6.32 -21.38 8.62
N LEU A 13 5.41 -20.41 8.48
CA LEU A 13 5.75 -19.01 8.30
C LEU A 13 6.45 -18.42 9.53
N PHE A 14 5.96 -18.74 10.73
CA PHE A 14 6.59 -18.33 12.00
C PHE A 14 8.01 -18.88 12.14
N GLU A 15 8.20 -20.19 11.91
CA GLU A 15 9.51 -20.84 12.00
C GLU A 15 10.48 -20.25 10.97
N SER A 16 10.03 -20.05 9.72
CA SER A 16 10.83 -19.45 8.65
C SER A 16 11.28 -18.01 8.98
N ALA A 17 10.35 -17.17 9.46
CA ALA A 17 10.66 -15.80 9.84
C ALA A 17 11.61 -15.73 11.04
N ARG A 18 11.43 -16.61 12.02
CA ARG A 18 12.32 -16.72 13.19
C ARG A 18 13.73 -17.14 12.78
N ASP A 19 13.86 -18.09 11.87
CA ASP A 19 15.17 -18.58 11.43
C ASP A 19 15.92 -17.51 10.61
N LEU A 20 15.21 -16.73 9.78
CA LEU A 20 15.76 -15.51 9.16
C LEU A 20 16.24 -14.50 10.22
N GLY A 21 15.41 -14.22 11.22
CA GLY A 21 15.75 -13.30 12.31
C GLY A 21 16.99 -13.74 13.11
N ARG A 22 17.12 -15.05 13.40
CA ARG A 22 18.30 -15.63 14.05
C ARG A 22 19.57 -15.50 13.23
N ALA A 23 19.45 -15.51 11.90
CA ALA A 23 20.55 -15.23 10.99
C ALA A 23 20.91 -13.74 10.89
N GLY A 24 20.22 -12.87 11.65
CA GLY A 24 20.44 -11.42 11.66
C GLY A 24 19.75 -10.67 10.52
N VAL A 25 18.88 -11.34 9.76
CA VAL A 25 18.15 -10.73 8.65
C VAL A 25 17.05 -9.81 9.18
N VAL A 26 16.85 -8.67 8.51
CA VAL A 26 15.70 -7.78 8.70
C VAL A 26 14.93 -7.61 7.39
N ALA A 27 13.67 -7.15 7.46
CA ALA A 27 12.82 -6.97 6.28
C ALA A 27 13.47 -6.09 5.20
N ASP A 28 14.18 -5.04 5.59
CA ASP A 28 14.85 -4.12 4.66
C ASP A 28 16.02 -4.77 3.91
N ASP A 29 16.57 -5.89 4.38
CA ASP A 29 17.60 -6.64 3.65
C ASP A 29 17.05 -7.19 2.33
N PHE A 30 15.74 -7.39 2.21
CA PHE A 30 15.10 -7.84 0.98
C PHE A 30 15.12 -6.78 -0.14
N LEU A 31 15.32 -5.50 0.20
CA LEU A 31 15.50 -4.42 -0.77
C LEU A 31 16.91 -4.35 -1.36
N LYS A 32 17.87 -5.11 -0.81
CA LYS A 32 19.28 -5.06 -1.24
C LYS A 32 19.52 -5.93 -2.48
N PRO A 33 20.55 -5.62 -3.30
CA PRO A 33 20.91 -6.46 -4.44
C PRO A 33 21.22 -7.92 -4.06
N MET A 34 21.92 -8.12 -2.94
CA MET A 34 22.20 -9.43 -2.34
C MET A 34 21.15 -9.76 -1.29
N ARG A 35 19.89 -9.85 -1.70
CA ARG A 35 18.77 -10.12 -0.78
C ARG A 35 18.81 -11.54 -0.21
N PRO A 36 18.30 -11.75 1.01
CA PRO A 36 18.06 -13.08 1.53
C PRO A 36 17.14 -13.89 0.61
N HIS A 37 17.34 -15.21 0.57
CA HIS A 37 16.45 -16.11 -0.14
C HIS A 37 15.26 -16.46 0.75
N VAL A 38 14.04 -16.32 0.21
CA VAL A 38 12.85 -16.93 0.81
C VAL A 38 12.73 -18.34 0.26
N PRO A 39 12.70 -19.38 1.11
CA PRO A 39 12.58 -20.76 0.65
C PRO A 39 11.34 -20.97 -0.24
N GLU A 40 11.54 -21.58 -1.41
CA GLU A 40 10.47 -21.75 -2.41
C GLU A 40 9.38 -22.71 -1.92
N ASP A 41 9.69 -23.66 -1.05
CA ASP A 41 8.73 -24.54 -0.39
C ASP A 41 7.74 -23.76 0.50
N VAL A 42 8.22 -22.75 1.23
CA VAL A 42 7.38 -21.84 2.02
C VAL A 42 6.46 -21.02 1.11
N LEU A 43 6.99 -20.47 0.02
CA LEU A 43 6.20 -19.73 -0.95
C LEU A 43 5.15 -20.62 -1.64
N ALA A 44 5.54 -21.84 -2.03
CA ALA A 44 4.65 -22.82 -2.64
C ALA A 44 3.54 -23.27 -1.69
N ALA A 45 3.83 -23.40 -0.39
CA ALA A 45 2.83 -23.69 0.63
C ALA A 45 1.86 -22.52 0.88
N LEU A 46 2.32 -21.27 0.76
CA LEU A 46 1.50 -20.08 0.97
C LEU A 46 0.55 -19.78 -0.20
N ARG A 47 1.05 -19.80 -1.44
CA ARG A 47 0.32 -19.34 -2.65
C ARG A 47 -1.10 -19.90 -2.79
N PRO A 48 -1.40 -21.20 -2.52
CA PRO A 48 -2.76 -21.73 -2.65
C PRO A 48 -3.78 -21.08 -1.69
N HIS A 49 -3.30 -20.47 -0.60
CA HIS A 49 -4.11 -19.89 0.48
C HIS A 49 -4.18 -18.37 0.42
N LEU A 50 -3.35 -17.76 -0.42
CA LEU A 50 -3.36 -16.32 -0.66
C LEU A 50 -4.21 -16.02 -1.89
N ARG A 51 -4.95 -14.92 -1.84
CA ARG A 51 -5.77 -14.42 -2.94
C ARG A 51 -5.46 -12.96 -3.12
N GLN A 52 -5.12 -12.57 -4.35
CA GLN A 52 -5.12 -11.16 -4.75
C GLN A 52 -6.50 -10.54 -4.47
N PRO A 53 -6.59 -9.20 -4.36
CA PRO A 53 -7.87 -8.51 -4.22
C PRO A 53 -8.89 -8.97 -5.26
N ASP A 54 -10.16 -9.09 -4.85
CA ASP A 54 -11.26 -9.38 -5.76
C ASP A 54 -11.36 -8.25 -6.81
N ARG A 55 -11.46 -8.61 -8.09
CA ARG A 55 -11.45 -7.64 -9.19
C ARG A 55 -12.78 -6.89 -9.37
N ARG A 56 -13.79 -7.13 -8.54
CA ARG A 56 -15.00 -6.30 -8.50
C ARG A 56 -14.97 -5.36 -7.30
N THR A 57 -14.81 -5.90 -6.09
CA THR A 57 -14.84 -5.11 -4.85
C THR A 57 -13.52 -4.41 -4.53
N GLY A 58 -12.42 -4.83 -5.16
CA GLY A 58 -11.09 -4.30 -4.93
C GLY A 58 -10.48 -4.69 -3.59
N VAL A 59 -11.03 -5.69 -2.88
CA VAL A 59 -10.51 -6.14 -1.57
C VAL A 59 -10.44 -7.65 -1.43
N SER A 60 -9.53 -8.13 -0.59
CA SER A 60 -9.47 -9.51 -0.12
C SER A 60 -8.98 -9.52 1.32
N THR A 61 -9.58 -10.35 2.17
CA THR A 61 -9.14 -10.53 3.56
C THR A 61 -8.64 -11.95 3.77
N ILE A 62 -7.51 -12.06 4.48
CA ILE A 62 -6.90 -13.35 4.83
C ILE A 62 -6.90 -13.43 6.35
N PRO A 63 -7.93 -14.06 6.94
CA PRO A 63 -8.10 -14.05 8.38
C PRO A 63 -7.12 -14.98 9.09
N GLY A 64 -6.50 -14.49 10.16
CA GLY A 64 -5.69 -15.27 11.10
C GLY A 64 -4.53 -16.07 10.51
N LEU A 65 -3.95 -15.68 9.36
CA LEU A 65 -2.76 -16.33 8.80
C LEU A 65 -1.54 -16.18 9.70
N LEU A 66 -1.47 -15.08 10.44
CA LEU A 66 -0.38 -14.71 11.33
C LEU A 66 -0.83 -14.71 12.80
N ALA A 67 -1.84 -15.51 13.15
CA ALA A 67 -2.38 -15.56 14.51
C ALA A 67 -1.34 -15.96 15.58
N GLU A 68 -0.26 -16.66 15.19
CA GLU A 68 0.87 -17.01 16.08
C GLU A 68 1.72 -15.78 16.46
N PHE A 69 1.54 -14.66 15.77
CA PHE A 69 2.18 -13.38 16.06
C PHE A 69 1.29 -12.50 16.95
N ASP A 70 0.98 -13.00 18.14
CA ASP A 70 0.22 -12.31 19.18
C ASP A 70 1.14 -11.52 20.15
N GLY A 71 0.55 -10.84 21.14
CA GLY A 71 1.31 -10.31 22.28
C GLY A 71 2.45 -9.35 21.93
N MET A 72 2.30 -8.58 20.84
CA MET A 72 3.26 -7.54 20.45
C MET A 72 3.43 -6.50 21.56
N GLU A 73 4.58 -5.83 21.57
CA GLU A 73 4.85 -4.72 22.48
C GLU A 73 3.77 -3.63 22.43
N PRO A 74 3.77 -2.70 23.41
CA PRO A 74 2.92 -1.52 23.34
C PRO A 74 3.08 -0.81 21.99
N THR A 75 1.97 -0.33 21.44
CA THR A 75 1.92 0.42 20.19
C THR A 75 2.90 1.61 20.28
N PRO A 76 3.87 1.73 19.35
CA PRO A 76 4.84 2.80 19.42
C PRO A 76 4.15 4.15 19.16
N VAL A 77 4.56 5.20 19.89
CA VAL A 77 3.99 6.56 19.77
C VAL A 77 4.25 7.22 18.41
N ARG A 78 5.20 6.68 17.64
CA ARG A 78 5.53 7.07 16.27
C ARG A 78 6.27 5.93 15.59
N TRP A 79 6.25 5.90 14.26
CA TRP A 79 7.15 5.04 13.51
C TRP A 79 8.62 5.42 13.77
N GLY A 80 9.53 4.49 13.49
CA GLY A 80 10.97 4.71 13.57
C GLY A 80 11.62 4.34 14.90
N LEU A 81 10.82 4.06 15.94
CA LEU A 81 11.33 3.61 17.23
C LEU A 81 11.95 2.19 17.13
N PRO A 82 12.88 1.83 18.04
CA PRO A 82 13.45 0.50 18.08
C PRO A 82 12.37 -0.57 18.23
N GLN A 83 12.40 -1.57 17.35
CA GLN A 83 11.48 -2.70 17.38
C GLN A 83 12.04 -3.83 18.24
N THR A 84 11.15 -4.59 18.89
CA THR A 84 11.56 -5.83 19.58
C THR A 84 11.98 -6.90 18.58
N GLU A 85 12.56 -8.01 19.05
CA GLU A 85 12.77 -9.19 18.22
C GLU A 85 11.45 -9.73 17.64
N ARG A 86 10.36 -9.66 18.43
CA ARG A 86 9.05 -10.17 18.02
C ARG A 86 8.46 -9.39 16.85
N THR A 87 8.49 -8.05 16.91
CA THR A 87 8.02 -7.20 15.80
C THR A 87 8.89 -7.34 14.55
N ARG A 88 10.22 -7.45 14.70
CA ARG A 88 11.10 -7.72 13.56
C ARG A 88 10.81 -9.07 12.90
N THR A 89 10.48 -10.08 13.69
CA THR A 89 10.08 -11.41 13.18
C THR A 89 8.73 -11.32 12.44
N LEU A 90 7.78 -10.53 12.95
CA LEU A 90 6.53 -10.25 12.23
C LEU A 90 6.79 -9.56 10.88
N ASP A 91 7.66 -8.54 10.85
CA ASP A 91 8.00 -7.82 9.61
C ASP A 91 8.62 -8.76 8.56
N LEU A 92 9.43 -9.74 8.99
CA LEU A 92 9.96 -10.81 8.13
C LEU A 92 8.86 -11.73 7.61
N ALA A 93 7.93 -12.16 8.47
CA ALA A 93 6.80 -12.99 8.08
C ALA A 93 5.91 -12.29 7.05
N LEU A 94 5.61 -11.00 7.26
CA LEU A 94 4.86 -10.19 6.30
C LEU A 94 5.60 -10.05 4.97
N THR A 95 6.92 -9.90 5.01
CA THR A 95 7.74 -9.84 3.79
C THR A 95 7.64 -11.14 2.99
N VAL A 96 7.68 -12.29 3.64
CA VAL A 96 7.50 -13.62 3.00
C VAL A 96 6.11 -13.75 2.37
N VAL A 97 5.06 -13.33 3.08
CA VAL A 97 3.68 -13.32 2.54
C VAL A 97 3.57 -12.41 1.32
N ALA A 98 4.20 -11.23 1.37
CA ALA A 98 4.24 -10.31 0.25
C ALA A 98 4.90 -10.92 -1.00
N PHE A 99 6.03 -11.63 -0.86
CA PHE A 99 6.66 -12.36 -1.97
C PHE A 99 5.81 -13.50 -2.53
N ALA A 100 4.92 -14.10 -1.71
CA ALA A 100 3.98 -15.10 -2.20
C ALA A 100 2.81 -14.48 -2.99
N LEU A 101 2.49 -13.19 -2.76
CA LEU A 101 1.41 -12.45 -3.44
C LEU A 101 1.88 -11.72 -4.71
N GLY A 102 3.09 -11.18 -4.69
CA GLY A 102 3.63 -10.32 -5.74
C GLY A 102 5.08 -9.91 -5.45
N GLU A 103 5.49 -8.75 -5.96
CA GLU A 103 6.82 -8.19 -5.71
C GLU A 103 6.71 -7.00 -4.73
N PRO A 104 7.12 -7.15 -3.46
CA PRO A 104 7.13 -6.04 -2.52
C PRO A 104 8.16 -4.98 -2.90
N PHE A 105 7.91 -3.73 -2.56
CA PHE A 105 8.85 -2.63 -2.73
C PHE A 105 8.61 -1.54 -1.68
N ALA A 106 9.55 -0.59 -1.57
CA ALA A 106 9.46 0.55 -0.65
C ALA A 106 9.63 1.89 -1.37
N TRP A 107 9.30 3.00 -0.72
CA TRP A 107 9.61 4.34 -1.22
C TRP A 107 10.73 4.97 -0.42
N ALA A 108 11.78 5.46 -1.08
CA ALA A 108 12.87 6.15 -0.39
C ALA A 108 12.41 7.35 0.46
N GLY A 109 11.28 7.97 0.08
CA GLY A 109 10.70 9.13 0.77
C GLY A 109 9.77 8.80 1.94
N GLN A 110 9.34 7.55 2.12
CA GLN A 110 8.43 7.16 3.21
C GLN A 110 9.16 6.32 4.25
N GLN A 111 8.96 6.68 5.54
CA GLN A 111 9.51 5.96 6.70
C GLN A 111 10.98 5.51 6.53
N GLU A 112 11.83 6.40 6.00
CA GLU A 112 13.27 6.15 5.76
C GLU A 112 13.56 5.00 4.77
N GLY A 113 12.63 4.68 3.88
CA GLY A 113 12.79 3.62 2.88
C GLY A 113 12.58 2.21 3.40
N ARG A 114 11.96 2.04 4.57
CA ARG A 114 11.64 0.73 5.16
C ARG A 114 10.69 -0.05 4.26
N LEU A 115 10.84 -1.37 4.21
CA LEU A 115 9.94 -2.25 3.46
C LEU A 115 8.58 -2.41 4.13
N VAL A 116 8.60 -2.53 5.46
CA VAL A 116 7.40 -2.69 6.28
C VAL A 116 7.18 -1.42 7.08
N HIS A 117 6.06 -0.76 6.81
CA HIS A 117 5.71 0.51 7.45
C HIS A 117 4.84 0.29 8.69
N ASP A 118 5.03 1.13 9.70
CA ASP A 118 4.14 1.21 10.85
C ASP A 118 3.06 2.28 10.61
N ILE A 119 1.79 1.90 10.73
CA ILE A 119 0.65 2.82 10.77
C ILE A 119 0.16 2.87 12.21
N VAL A 120 0.53 3.94 12.90
CA VAL A 120 0.19 4.22 14.31
C VAL A 120 -0.24 5.68 14.45
N PRO A 121 -1.25 6.00 15.28
CA PRO A 121 -1.59 7.39 15.55
C PRO A 121 -0.39 8.08 16.18
N THR A 122 0.03 9.19 15.58
CA THR A 122 1.24 9.90 16.01
C THR A 122 0.87 11.29 16.54
N PRO A 123 1.26 11.66 17.77
CA PRO A 123 1.03 13.00 18.31
C PRO A 123 1.56 14.09 17.36
N GLY A 124 0.77 15.15 17.17
CA GLY A 124 1.06 16.26 16.25
C GLY A 124 0.80 15.94 14.77
N SER A 125 0.12 14.83 14.46
CA SER A 125 -0.31 14.46 13.11
C SER A 125 -1.81 14.17 13.01
N GLU A 126 -2.57 14.48 14.06
CA GLU A 126 -3.97 14.12 14.27
C GLU A 126 -4.88 14.58 13.12
N ASP A 127 -4.60 15.77 12.59
CA ASP A 127 -5.41 16.47 11.58
C ASP A 127 -4.82 16.41 10.15
N LYS A 128 -3.79 15.59 9.92
CA LYS A 128 -3.14 15.45 8.61
C LYS A 128 -3.84 14.42 7.71
N GLN A 129 -3.63 14.50 6.40
CA GLN A 129 -4.10 13.50 5.43
C GLN A 129 -3.04 12.40 5.20
N VAL A 130 -2.64 11.72 6.27
CA VAL A 130 -1.66 10.60 6.22
C VAL A 130 -2.09 9.46 7.13
N GLY A 131 -1.53 8.26 6.95
CA GLY A 131 -1.87 7.09 7.77
C GLY A 131 -1.69 7.28 9.29
N ALA A 132 -0.81 8.19 9.71
CA ALA A 132 -0.55 8.53 11.11
C ALA A 132 -1.62 9.44 11.76
N SER A 133 -2.59 9.93 10.99
CA SER A 133 -3.67 10.79 11.49
C SER A 133 -4.67 10.02 12.34
N SER A 134 -5.55 10.75 13.04
CA SER A 134 -6.56 10.13 13.90
C SER A 134 -7.84 10.97 14.05
N LEU A 135 -7.76 12.26 14.38
CA LEU A 135 -8.93 13.08 14.70
C LEU A 135 -9.69 13.59 13.47
N THR A 136 -9.07 13.53 12.29
CA THR A 136 -9.72 13.84 11.01
C THR A 136 -10.06 12.58 10.22
N THR A 137 -11.04 12.71 9.33
CA THR A 137 -11.28 11.71 8.29
C THR A 137 -10.05 11.66 7.39
N LEU A 138 -9.51 10.45 7.19
CA LEU A 138 -8.58 10.22 6.11
C LEU A 138 -9.41 10.07 4.83
N GLU A 139 -9.30 11.08 3.97
CA GLU A 139 -10.08 11.22 2.75
C GLU A 139 -9.83 10.07 1.76
N TRP A 140 -10.74 9.91 0.81
CA TRP A 140 -10.62 8.89 -0.23
C TRP A 140 -9.36 9.07 -1.06
N HIS A 141 -8.50 8.06 -1.12
CA HIS A 141 -7.32 8.12 -1.96
C HIS A 141 -6.94 6.76 -2.55
N THR A 142 -6.37 6.83 -3.74
CA THR A 142 -5.43 5.86 -4.28
C THR A 142 -4.08 6.07 -3.59
N GLU A 143 -3.45 5.02 -3.09
CA GLU A 143 -2.14 5.13 -2.44
C GLU A 143 -1.09 5.61 -3.42
N ASP A 144 -0.30 6.59 -3.00
CA ASP A 144 0.78 7.22 -3.78
C ASP A 144 0.28 7.64 -5.18
N SER A 145 -0.96 8.12 -5.24
CA SER A 145 -1.70 8.55 -6.43
C SER A 145 -0.90 9.47 -7.36
N PHE A 146 0.03 10.26 -6.84
CA PHE A 146 0.90 11.14 -7.64
C PHE A 146 1.95 10.39 -8.49
N HIS A 147 2.22 9.11 -8.21
CA HIS A 147 3.34 8.38 -8.81
C HIS A 147 2.87 7.35 -9.87
N PRO A 148 3.55 7.25 -11.03
CA PRO A 148 3.21 6.25 -12.06
C PRO A 148 3.50 4.80 -11.60
N GLU A 149 4.59 4.59 -10.88
CA GLU A 149 4.95 3.31 -10.26
C GLU A 149 4.28 3.03 -8.90
N ARG A 150 3.17 3.71 -8.56
CA ARG A 150 2.40 3.42 -7.34
C ARG A 150 2.06 1.92 -7.21
N ALA A 151 1.84 1.42 -5.99
CA ALA A 151 1.55 0.00 -5.79
C ALA A 151 0.34 -0.45 -6.63
N GLN A 152 0.31 -1.71 -7.08
CA GLN A 152 -0.89 -2.33 -7.62
C GLN A 152 -1.79 -2.85 -6.49
N ALA A 153 -1.19 -3.28 -5.38
CA ALA A 153 -1.93 -3.65 -4.18
C ALA A 153 -1.25 -3.16 -2.90
N LEU A 154 -2.08 -2.82 -1.92
CA LEU A 154 -1.66 -2.51 -0.57
C LEU A 154 -1.94 -3.71 0.31
N MET A 155 -0.99 -4.05 1.18
CA MET A 155 -1.18 -5.07 2.20
C MET A 155 -1.16 -4.42 3.57
N LEU A 156 -2.27 -4.54 4.30
CA LEU A 156 -2.43 -4.06 5.66
C LEU A 156 -2.55 -5.26 6.59
N TYR A 157 -1.67 -5.36 7.58
CA TYR A 157 -1.77 -6.35 8.65
C TYR A 157 -2.17 -5.69 9.96
N CYS A 158 -3.16 -6.26 10.65
CA CYS A 158 -3.57 -5.75 11.96
C CYS A 158 -2.71 -6.35 13.07
N VAL A 159 -1.92 -5.50 13.73
CA VAL A 159 -1.24 -5.87 14.98
C VAL A 159 -2.21 -5.72 16.15
N ARG A 160 -2.93 -4.59 16.19
CA ARG A 160 -3.84 -4.22 17.28
C ARG A 160 -4.89 -3.23 16.77
N ASN A 161 -6.15 -3.39 17.21
CA ASN A 161 -7.25 -2.48 16.87
C ASN A 161 -8.38 -2.54 17.93
N PRO A 162 -8.16 -2.01 19.15
CA PRO A 162 -9.04 -2.26 20.29
C PRO A 162 -10.45 -1.67 20.09
N ASP A 163 -10.54 -0.57 19.35
CA ASP A 163 -11.80 0.16 19.10
C ASP A 163 -12.49 -0.28 17.81
N GLY A 164 -11.96 -1.30 17.11
CA GLY A 164 -12.57 -1.82 15.88
C GLY A 164 -12.62 -0.81 14.73
N VAL A 165 -11.66 0.13 14.65
CA VAL A 165 -11.61 1.15 13.59
C VAL A 165 -11.26 0.49 12.26
N GLY A 166 -12.27 0.29 11.41
CA GLY A 166 -12.15 -0.32 10.10
C GLY A 166 -11.58 0.61 9.03
N SER A 167 -11.03 0.01 7.97
CA SER A 167 -10.64 0.72 6.75
C SER A 167 -11.88 0.92 5.89
N ARG A 168 -12.14 2.14 5.43
CA ARG A 168 -13.19 2.40 4.46
C ARG A 168 -12.63 2.13 3.06
N VAL A 169 -13.38 1.43 2.22
CA VAL A 169 -12.97 1.10 0.85
C VAL A 169 -14.14 1.26 -0.10
N SER A 170 -13.88 1.74 -1.31
CA SER A 170 -14.88 1.85 -2.37
C SER A 170 -14.27 1.57 -3.74
N SER A 171 -14.91 0.70 -4.52
CA SER A 171 -14.47 0.32 -5.86
C SER A 171 -15.15 1.20 -6.90
N ILE A 172 -14.39 1.68 -7.89
CA ILE A 172 -14.94 2.40 -9.05
C ILE A 172 -16.04 1.60 -9.77
N ARG A 173 -15.95 0.27 -9.73
CA ARG A 173 -16.87 -0.66 -10.41
C ARG A 173 -18.23 -0.78 -9.72
N ASP A 174 -18.33 -0.36 -8.46
CA ASP A 174 -19.60 -0.37 -7.69
C ASP A 174 -20.27 1.03 -7.67
N THR A 175 -19.66 2.06 -8.29
CA THR A 175 -20.17 3.44 -8.26
C THR A 175 -21.44 3.68 -9.08
N GLY A 176 -21.66 2.88 -10.14
CA GLY A 176 -22.79 3.06 -11.05
C GLY A 176 -22.77 4.37 -11.83
N LEU A 177 -21.59 5.00 -12.03
CA LEU A 177 -21.45 6.17 -12.89
C LEU A 177 -21.83 5.84 -14.34
N SER A 178 -22.39 6.81 -15.06
CA SER A 178 -22.68 6.68 -16.49
C SER A 178 -21.39 6.70 -17.32
N GLU A 179 -21.40 6.05 -18.48
CA GLU A 179 -20.26 6.10 -19.42
C GLU A 179 -19.90 7.53 -19.83
N GLU A 180 -20.88 8.43 -19.97
CA GLU A 180 -20.64 9.85 -20.24
C GLU A 180 -19.74 10.50 -19.16
N ARG A 181 -19.98 10.20 -17.88
CA ARG A 181 -19.16 10.71 -16.78
C ARG A 181 -17.79 10.03 -16.74
N LEU A 182 -17.73 8.73 -17.02
CA LEU A 182 -16.46 8.02 -17.11
C LEU A 182 -15.60 8.58 -18.25
N ASP A 183 -16.18 8.88 -19.42
CA ASP A 183 -15.49 9.50 -20.55
C ASP A 183 -14.91 10.87 -20.22
N ILE A 184 -15.66 11.69 -19.48
CA ILE A 184 -15.17 12.96 -18.95
C ILE A 184 -13.96 12.74 -18.03
N LEU A 185 -14.03 11.77 -17.12
CA LEU A 185 -12.99 11.47 -16.12
C LEU A 185 -11.75 10.77 -16.71
N ARG A 186 -11.88 10.21 -17.92
CA ARG A 186 -10.76 9.71 -18.71
C ARG A 186 -9.91 10.84 -19.27
N ARG A 187 -10.35 12.10 -19.26
CA ARG A 187 -9.53 13.25 -19.69
C ARG A 187 -8.40 13.53 -18.69
N PRO A 188 -7.19 13.88 -19.16
CA PRO A 188 -6.04 14.14 -18.30
C PRO A 188 -6.08 15.57 -17.71
N GLU A 189 -7.08 15.87 -16.88
CA GLU A 189 -7.38 17.25 -16.42
C GLU A 189 -7.02 17.51 -14.95
N VAL A 190 -6.25 16.61 -14.33
CA VAL A 190 -5.86 16.72 -12.92
C VAL A 190 -4.35 16.63 -12.77
N VAL A 191 -3.76 17.39 -11.86
CA VAL A 191 -2.41 17.12 -11.33
C VAL A 191 -2.58 16.65 -9.89
N ILE A 192 -1.94 15.54 -9.53
CA ILE A 192 -1.97 15.00 -8.18
C ILE A 192 -0.60 15.20 -7.54
N LEU A 193 -0.54 15.93 -6.44
CA LEU A 193 0.69 16.26 -5.73
C LEU A 193 1.08 15.14 -4.74
N PRO A 194 2.37 14.99 -4.41
CA PRO A 194 2.79 14.08 -3.34
C PRO A 194 2.16 14.47 -2.00
N ASP A 195 1.72 13.50 -1.20
CA ASP A 195 1.10 13.76 0.10
C ASP A 195 2.12 14.17 1.20
N ASP A 196 1.62 14.47 2.40
CA ASP A 196 2.45 14.90 3.54
C ASP A 196 3.38 13.81 4.10
N SER A 197 3.24 12.56 3.68
CA SER A 197 4.19 11.47 3.98
C SER A 197 5.52 11.65 3.26
N TYR A 198 5.61 12.59 2.30
CA TYR A 198 6.81 12.93 1.54
C TYR A 198 7.33 14.34 1.86
N PRO A 199 7.69 14.67 3.11
CA PRO A 199 8.01 16.05 3.51
C PRO A 199 9.19 16.67 2.73
N ALA A 200 10.04 15.85 2.11
CA ALA A 200 11.16 16.32 1.29
C ALA A 200 10.73 16.88 -0.08
N THR A 201 9.55 16.55 -0.60
CA THR A 201 9.06 17.05 -1.90
C THR A 201 8.63 18.51 -1.83
N TRP A 202 8.17 18.96 -0.65
CA TRP A 202 7.62 20.29 -0.40
C TRP A 202 8.70 21.37 -0.17
N LYS A 203 9.96 21.00 0.03
CA LYS A 203 11.06 21.96 0.23
C LYS A 203 11.55 22.53 -1.11
N GLY A 204 11.06 23.71 -1.48
CA GLY A 204 11.71 24.60 -2.45
C GLY A 204 11.34 24.41 -3.93
N ARG A 205 10.18 23.83 -4.25
CA ARG A 205 9.70 23.74 -5.64
C ARG A 205 8.25 24.19 -5.78
N ASP A 206 8.00 24.82 -6.92
CA ASP A 206 6.66 25.06 -7.48
C ASP A 206 6.10 23.70 -7.94
N CYS A 207 5.80 22.85 -6.95
CA CYS A 207 5.43 21.45 -7.13
C CYS A 207 4.18 21.36 -8.02
N GLY A 208 4.33 20.70 -9.18
CA GLY A 208 3.28 20.55 -10.18
C GLY A 208 3.39 21.49 -11.39
N THR A 209 4.28 22.49 -11.39
CA THR A 209 4.46 23.35 -12.58
C THR A 209 5.05 22.58 -13.75
N GLY A 210 4.42 22.71 -14.93
CA GLY A 210 4.86 22.04 -16.16
C GLY A 210 4.60 20.53 -16.21
N GLN A 211 3.88 19.94 -15.23
CA GLN A 211 3.43 18.56 -15.35
C GLN A 211 2.21 18.47 -16.27
N GLY A 212 2.20 17.45 -17.13
CA GLY A 212 0.99 17.06 -17.86
C GLY A 212 -0.05 16.53 -16.88
N GLY A 213 -1.33 16.70 -17.21
CA GLY A 213 -2.40 16.15 -16.39
C GLY A 213 -2.46 14.63 -16.45
N VAL A 214 -3.03 14.05 -15.40
CA VAL A 214 -3.29 12.63 -15.24
C VAL A 214 -4.79 12.36 -15.35
N ARG A 215 -5.13 11.14 -15.75
CA ARG A 215 -6.52 10.70 -15.87
C ARG A 215 -7.02 10.23 -14.51
N THR A 216 -8.24 10.65 -14.15
CA THR A 216 -8.88 10.16 -12.91
C THR A 216 -9.40 8.74 -13.09
N VAL A 217 -9.90 8.43 -14.29
CA VAL A 217 -10.35 7.10 -14.70
C VAL A 217 -9.54 6.62 -15.90
N TRP A 218 -9.24 5.33 -15.96
CA TRP A 218 -8.63 4.67 -17.12
C TRP A 218 -9.16 3.25 -17.24
N ASP A 219 -9.05 2.64 -18.41
CA ASP A 219 -9.61 1.30 -18.66
C ASP A 219 -8.52 0.23 -18.65
N ALA A 220 -8.72 -0.80 -17.83
CA ALA A 220 -8.03 -2.08 -17.96
C ALA A 220 -8.87 -3.04 -18.83
N GLU A 221 -8.28 -4.19 -19.18
CA GLU A 221 -8.97 -5.23 -19.97
C GLU A 221 -10.29 -5.69 -19.31
N ASP A 222 -10.33 -5.71 -17.97
CA ASP A 222 -11.47 -6.17 -17.19
C ASP A 222 -12.40 -5.05 -16.70
N GLY A 223 -12.22 -3.81 -17.18
CA GLY A 223 -13.10 -2.67 -16.89
C GLY A 223 -12.39 -1.45 -16.30
N PRO A 224 -13.14 -0.44 -15.83
CA PRO A 224 -12.56 0.82 -15.38
C PRO A 224 -11.73 0.63 -14.09
N CYS A 225 -10.71 1.48 -14.01
CA CYS A 225 -9.78 1.66 -12.91
C CYS A 225 -9.77 3.15 -12.52
N VAL A 226 -9.29 3.45 -11.32
CA VAL A 226 -9.32 4.80 -10.73
C VAL A 226 -7.95 5.22 -10.22
N ARG A 227 -7.68 6.51 -10.34
CA ARG A 227 -6.54 7.21 -9.76
C ARG A 227 -7.06 8.53 -9.19
N TYR A 228 -7.41 8.52 -7.91
CA TYR A 228 -8.19 9.58 -7.28
C TYR A 228 -7.60 9.95 -5.93
N ASP A 229 -7.45 11.25 -5.68
CA ASP A 229 -6.95 11.81 -4.42
C ASP A 229 -7.36 13.28 -4.33
N PRO A 230 -8.57 13.59 -3.82
CA PRO A 230 -9.12 14.93 -3.84
C PRO A 230 -8.38 15.86 -2.88
N ALA A 231 -7.70 15.34 -1.86
CA ALA A 231 -6.93 16.12 -0.90
C ALA A 231 -5.68 16.76 -1.54
N TYR A 232 -5.08 16.06 -2.52
CA TYR A 232 -3.85 16.50 -3.19
C TYR A 232 -4.02 16.77 -4.70
N SER A 233 -5.25 16.76 -5.22
CA SER A 233 -5.56 17.06 -6.62
C SER A 233 -5.75 18.55 -6.89
N ARG A 234 -5.27 19.01 -8.04
CA ARG A 234 -5.57 20.33 -8.63
C ARG A 234 -6.10 20.15 -10.05
N PHE A 235 -7.16 20.87 -10.41
CA PHE A 235 -7.71 20.83 -11.76
C PHE A 235 -6.90 21.70 -12.72
N LEU A 236 -6.68 21.19 -13.94
CA LEU A 236 -6.04 21.89 -15.05
C LEU A 236 -7.05 22.50 -16.03
N THR A 237 -8.33 22.34 -15.75
CA THR A 237 -9.45 22.80 -16.59
C THR A 237 -10.46 23.56 -15.74
N ASP A 238 -11.11 24.55 -16.37
CA ASP A 238 -12.27 25.26 -15.82
C ASP A 238 -13.59 24.69 -16.38
N ASP A 239 -13.55 23.55 -17.09
CA ASP A 239 -14.73 22.90 -17.64
C ASP A 239 -15.69 22.44 -16.52
N PRO A 240 -16.90 23.02 -16.43
CA PRO A 240 -17.86 22.66 -15.39
C PRO A 240 -18.30 21.20 -15.46
N ASP A 241 -18.32 20.58 -16.65
CA ASP A 241 -18.71 19.18 -16.80
C ASP A 241 -17.65 18.25 -16.19
N PHE A 242 -16.36 18.64 -16.26
CA PHE A 242 -15.29 17.91 -15.57
C PHE A 242 -15.43 18.00 -14.05
N HIS A 243 -15.63 19.21 -13.53
CA HIS A 243 -15.74 19.43 -12.08
C HIS A 243 -16.95 18.68 -11.51
N GLU A 244 -18.07 18.69 -12.23
CA GLU A 244 -19.28 17.97 -11.85
C GLU A 244 -19.07 16.45 -11.90
N ALA A 245 -18.43 15.90 -12.93
CA ALA A 245 -18.11 14.48 -13.00
C ALA A 245 -17.16 14.04 -11.87
N TYR A 246 -16.14 14.85 -11.54
CA TYR A 246 -15.19 14.56 -10.47
C TYR A 246 -15.86 14.60 -9.08
N ARG A 247 -16.75 15.57 -8.86
CA ARG A 247 -17.59 15.66 -7.66
C ARG A 247 -18.53 14.45 -7.55
N ALA A 248 -19.21 14.11 -8.65
CA ALA A 248 -20.13 12.97 -8.71
C ALA A 248 -19.42 11.63 -8.47
N LEU A 249 -18.16 11.48 -8.90
CA LEU A 249 -17.33 10.34 -8.57
C LEU A 249 -17.12 10.23 -7.04
N GLY A 250 -16.72 11.31 -6.38
CA GLY A 250 -16.55 11.33 -4.92
C GLY A 250 -17.83 10.93 -4.17
N GLU A 251 -18.99 11.46 -4.58
CA GLU A 251 -20.29 11.10 -4.00
C GLU A 251 -20.68 9.65 -4.25
N ALA A 252 -20.40 9.14 -5.44
CA ALA A 252 -20.70 7.74 -5.78
C ALA A 252 -19.80 6.77 -5.01
N LEU A 253 -18.51 7.10 -4.85
CA LEU A 253 -17.56 6.35 -4.04
C LEU A 253 -17.98 6.33 -2.56
N GLU A 254 -18.39 7.48 -2.02
CA GLU A 254 -18.92 7.59 -0.66
C GLU A 254 -20.15 6.70 -0.47
N LYS A 255 -21.12 6.78 -1.37
CA LYS A 255 -22.37 6.02 -1.32
C LYS A 255 -22.17 4.51 -1.47
N SER A 256 -21.20 4.07 -2.27
CA SER A 256 -20.90 2.66 -2.51
C SER A 256 -19.84 2.11 -1.55
N SER A 257 -19.35 2.93 -0.62
CA SER A 257 -18.29 2.52 0.29
C SER A 257 -18.73 1.46 1.29
N VAL A 258 -17.79 0.59 1.65
CA VAL A 258 -17.92 -0.38 2.72
C VAL A 258 -16.83 -0.16 3.76
N THR A 259 -17.12 -0.48 5.01
CA THR A 259 -16.10 -0.50 6.07
C THR A 259 -15.64 -1.93 6.28
N VAL A 260 -14.35 -2.17 6.02
CA VAL A 260 -13.71 -3.46 6.25
C VAL A 260 -13.03 -3.44 7.62
N GLY A 261 -13.64 -4.17 8.56
CA GLY A 261 -13.01 -4.47 9.84
C GLY A 261 -11.91 -5.52 9.67
N ILE A 262 -10.77 -5.29 10.30
CA ILE A 262 -9.70 -6.29 10.45
C ILE A 262 -9.40 -6.47 11.94
N GLU A 263 -9.30 -7.73 12.35
CA GLU A 263 -8.93 -8.12 13.72
C GLU A 263 -7.42 -8.39 13.80
N PRO A 264 -6.81 -8.33 15.00
CA PRO A 264 -5.41 -8.72 15.18
C PRO A 264 -5.10 -10.08 14.53
N GLY A 265 -4.09 -10.14 13.67
CA GLY A 265 -3.74 -11.34 12.92
C GLY A 265 -4.27 -11.39 11.48
N ASP A 266 -5.19 -10.50 11.11
CA ASP A 266 -5.76 -10.45 9.76
C ASP A 266 -4.90 -9.63 8.81
N ILE A 267 -4.91 -10.05 7.54
CA ILE A 267 -4.36 -9.28 6.42
C ILE A 267 -5.51 -8.79 5.54
N LEU A 268 -5.54 -7.50 5.24
CA LEU A 268 -6.38 -6.88 4.23
C LEU A 268 -5.52 -6.50 3.02
N LEU A 269 -5.90 -6.98 1.85
CA LEU A 269 -5.36 -6.56 0.57
C LEU A 269 -6.33 -5.61 -0.12
N ILE A 270 -5.83 -4.48 -0.59
CA ILE A 270 -6.60 -3.47 -1.33
C ILE A 270 -6.00 -3.34 -2.73
N ASP A 271 -6.85 -3.41 -3.75
CA ASP A 271 -6.49 -3.18 -5.14
C ASP A 271 -6.37 -1.68 -5.41
N ASN A 272 -5.15 -1.19 -5.52
CA ASN A 272 -4.88 0.24 -5.63
C ASN A 272 -5.23 0.81 -7.02
N ASP A 273 -5.57 -0.03 -7.99
CA ASP A 273 -6.06 0.41 -9.31
C ASP A 273 -7.59 0.46 -9.38
N LEU A 274 -8.30 -0.23 -8.49
CA LEU A 274 -9.77 -0.32 -8.51
C LEU A 274 -10.44 0.42 -7.38
N ALA A 275 -9.83 0.39 -6.20
CA ALA A 275 -10.43 0.87 -4.99
C ALA A 275 -9.67 2.08 -4.44
N VAL A 276 -10.44 3.09 -4.07
CA VAL A 276 -9.96 4.11 -3.14
C VAL A 276 -10.19 3.61 -1.72
N HIS A 277 -9.37 4.09 -0.80
CA HIS A 277 -9.52 3.77 0.60
C HIS A 277 -9.38 5.02 1.46
N GLY A 278 -9.87 4.92 2.69
CA GLY A 278 -9.88 5.99 3.66
C GLY A 278 -10.14 5.42 5.05
N ARG A 279 -10.33 6.30 6.02
CA ARG A 279 -10.59 5.88 7.40
C ARG A 279 -11.40 6.94 8.12
N ALA A 280 -12.38 6.49 8.90
CA ALA A 280 -13.09 7.35 9.83
C ALA A 280 -12.13 7.93 10.89
N PRO A 281 -12.45 9.09 11.47
CA PRO A 281 -11.73 9.60 12.62
C PRO A 281 -11.91 8.67 13.83
N PHE A 282 -10.90 8.65 14.69
CA PHE A 282 -10.91 7.92 15.96
C PHE A 282 -10.06 8.68 16.98
N ARG A 283 -10.33 8.46 18.27
CA ARG A 283 -9.61 9.13 19.36
C ARG A 283 -8.46 8.24 19.85
N PRO A 284 -7.19 8.63 19.67
CA PRO A 284 -6.07 7.88 20.21
C PRO A 284 -5.88 8.13 21.71
N SER A 285 -5.28 7.17 22.40
CA SER A 285 -4.99 7.21 23.84
C SER A 285 -3.53 7.52 24.15
N TYR A 286 -2.61 7.23 23.22
CA TYR A 286 -1.15 7.40 23.35
C TYR A 286 -0.51 6.69 24.55
N ASP A 287 -1.17 5.67 25.09
CA ASP A 287 -0.74 4.88 26.24
C ASP A 287 -0.11 3.53 25.84
N GLY A 288 0.10 3.32 24.54
CA GLY A 288 0.63 2.09 23.98
C GLY A 288 -0.43 1.01 23.69
N THR A 289 -1.72 1.32 23.84
CA THR A 289 -2.81 0.40 23.48
C THR A 289 -3.45 0.70 22.12
N ASP A 290 -3.07 1.83 21.51
CA ASP A 290 -3.64 2.33 20.26
C ASP A 290 -3.60 1.34 19.09
N ARG A 291 -4.45 1.61 18.11
CA ARG A 291 -4.47 0.93 16.82
C ARG A 291 -3.09 0.94 16.16
N TRP A 292 -2.64 -0.24 15.74
CA TRP A 292 -1.37 -0.47 15.07
C TRP A 292 -1.57 -1.41 13.89
N LEU A 293 -1.27 -0.91 12.69
CA LEU A 293 -1.16 -1.75 11.50
C LEU A 293 0.26 -1.76 10.94
N LYS A 294 0.60 -2.83 10.25
CA LYS A 294 1.75 -2.88 9.34
C LYS A 294 1.27 -2.69 7.90
N ARG A 295 2.02 -1.95 7.08
CA ARG A 295 1.72 -1.72 5.66
C ARG A 295 2.90 -2.16 4.78
N LEU A 296 2.59 -2.88 3.71
CA LEU A 296 3.51 -3.14 2.60
C LEU A 296 2.84 -2.78 1.27
N GLN A 297 3.67 -2.47 0.28
CA GLN A 297 3.24 -2.20 -1.09
C GLN A 297 3.68 -3.32 -2.02
N LEU A 298 2.79 -3.71 -2.92
CA LEU A 298 3.02 -4.83 -3.83
C LEU A 298 2.90 -4.38 -5.28
N ARG A 299 3.86 -4.80 -6.10
CA ARG A 299 3.68 -4.87 -7.54
C ARG A 299 3.04 -6.19 -7.94
N LEU A 300 2.04 -6.08 -8.81
CA LEU A 300 1.39 -7.20 -9.47
C LEU A 300 1.61 -7.06 -10.98
N PRO A 301 1.66 -8.16 -11.75
CA PRO A 301 1.92 -8.12 -13.20
C PRO A 301 0.67 -7.64 -13.97
N ARG A 302 0.23 -6.40 -13.69
CA ARG A 302 -0.93 -5.76 -14.28
C ARG A 302 -0.48 -4.45 -14.92
N PRO A 303 -0.64 -4.29 -16.24
CA PRO A 303 -0.18 -3.10 -16.93
C PRO A 303 -1.05 -1.90 -16.56
N ARG A 304 -0.41 -0.72 -16.57
CA ARG A 304 -1.07 0.60 -16.55
C ARG A 304 -0.89 1.28 -17.90
N PRO A 305 -1.62 2.37 -18.19
CA PRO A 305 -1.45 3.12 -19.43
C PRO A 305 0.01 3.52 -19.65
N ALA A 306 0.56 3.24 -20.83
CA ALA A 306 1.96 3.53 -21.16
C ALA A 306 2.30 5.03 -21.05
N THR A 307 1.30 5.90 -21.15
CA THR A 307 1.43 7.35 -20.94
C THR A 307 1.90 7.70 -19.54
N GLU A 308 1.60 6.89 -18.51
CA GLU A 308 2.05 7.16 -17.14
C GLU A 308 3.57 7.08 -17.01
N ALA A 309 4.26 6.32 -17.87
CA ALA A 309 5.73 6.16 -17.80
C ALA A 309 6.51 7.46 -18.05
N ALA A 310 5.88 8.48 -18.63
CA ALA A 310 6.47 9.79 -18.83
C ALA A 310 6.31 10.75 -17.62
N GLU A 311 5.54 10.36 -16.61
CA GLU A 311 5.31 11.17 -15.41
C GLU A 311 6.56 11.20 -14.52
N THR A 312 6.81 12.34 -13.87
CA THR A 312 8.08 12.56 -13.16
C THR A 312 8.17 11.86 -11.80
N GLY A 313 7.05 11.40 -11.24
CA GLY A 313 6.98 10.89 -9.87
C GLY A 313 7.48 11.87 -8.80
N TYR A 314 7.63 13.15 -9.15
CA TYR A 314 8.19 14.21 -8.30
C TYR A 314 9.58 13.87 -7.73
N GLY A 315 10.34 13.05 -8.46
CA GLY A 315 11.67 12.58 -8.04
C GLY A 315 11.65 11.57 -6.88
N GLN A 316 10.47 11.07 -6.49
CA GLN A 316 10.39 9.91 -5.62
C GLN A 316 10.90 8.68 -6.36
N ARG A 317 11.54 7.79 -5.62
CA ARG A 317 12.18 6.61 -6.19
C ARG A 317 11.70 5.37 -5.45
N PRO A 318 11.18 4.38 -6.17
CA PRO A 318 10.89 3.10 -5.57
C PRO A 318 12.22 2.39 -5.29
N LEU A 319 12.32 1.82 -4.11
CA LEU A 319 13.39 0.92 -3.72
C LEU A 319 12.91 -0.48 -4.10
N ASN A 320 13.48 -0.98 -5.19
CA ASN A 320 13.06 -2.23 -5.79
C ASN A 320 13.85 -3.38 -5.19
N VAL A 321 13.14 -4.50 -5.06
CA VAL A 321 13.75 -5.80 -4.85
C VAL A 321 14.26 -6.23 -6.23
N GLY A 322 15.49 -5.84 -6.60
CA GLY A 322 16.02 -5.97 -7.97
C GLY A 322 15.64 -7.30 -8.65
N ALA A 323 15.34 -7.28 -9.96
CA ALA A 323 14.99 -8.48 -10.71
C ALA A 323 15.97 -9.63 -10.39
N PRO A 324 15.50 -10.89 -10.26
CA PRO A 324 16.37 -12.01 -9.93
C PRO A 324 17.48 -12.14 -10.99
N GLY A 325 18.72 -11.79 -10.60
CA GLY A 325 19.95 -12.12 -11.30
C GLY A 325 20.18 -11.48 -12.67
N THR A 326 20.71 -10.26 -12.70
CA THR A 326 21.81 -9.98 -13.64
C THR A 326 23.12 -10.17 -12.89
N VAL A 327 23.60 -11.41 -12.85
CA VAL A 327 25.02 -11.66 -12.59
C VAL A 327 25.75 -10.91 -13.70
N ALA A 328 26.48 -9.85 -13.35
CA ALA A 328 27.42 -9.23 -14.26
C ALA A 328 28.36 -10.34 -14.75
N ALA A 329 28.34 -10.62 -16.06
CA ALA A 329 29.29 -11.54 -16.67
C ALA A 329 30.70 -11.10 -16.26
N PRO A 330 31.61 -12.01 -15.88
CA PRO A 330 32.97 -11.64 -15.55
C PRO A 330 33.57 -10.94 -16.77
N GLY A 331 34.00 -9.69 -16.59
CA GLY A 331 34.64 -8.92 -17.63
C GLY A 331 35.80 -9.72 -18.22
N THR A 332 35.76 -9.90 -19.52
CA THR A 332 36.88 -10.39 -20.32
C THR A 332 38.08 -9.49 -20.05
N THR A 333 39.07 -10.01 -19.32
CA THR A 333 40.40 -9.42 -19.24
C THR A 333 40.99 -9.35 -20.64
N GLY A 334 41.22 -8.13 -21.12
CA GLY A 334 41.89 -7.88 -22.39
C GLY A 334 43.32 -8.41 -22.34
N THR A 335 43.72 -9.14 -23.37
CA THR A 335 45.10 -9.26 -23.78
C THR A 335 45.44 -8.12 -24.74
N VAL A 336 46.40 -7.28 -24.34
CA VAL A 336 47.40 -6.69 -25.23
C VAL A 336 48.74 -7.10 -24.68
#